data_AF-A0A3D5R3R0-F1
#
_entry.id   AF-A0A3D5R3R0-F1
#
_cell.length_a   1.000
_cell.length_b   1.000
_cell.length_c   1.000
_cell.angle_alpha   90.00
_cell.angle_beta   90.00
_cell.angle_gamma   90.00
#
_symmetry.space_group_name_H-M   'P 1'
#
loop_
_entity.id
_entity.type
_entity.pdbx_description
1 polymer ?
#
loop_
_entity_poly.entity_id
_entity_poly.type
_entity_poly.pdbx_seq_one_letter_code
_entity_poly.pdbx_strand_id
1 'polypeptide(L)' 'TVHGVVLELGGRGILITGPSGIGKTTAAMQAVGEGYAWIADDVAMIRKNQG' A
#
# COMPACT_ATOMS: atom_id res chain seq x y z
N THR A 1 1.26 14.31 1.38
CA THR A 1 1.82 13.02 0.93
C THR A 1 1.74 12.06 2.09
N VAL A 2 1.31 10.82 1.85
CA VAL A 2 1.24 9.78 2.88
C VAL A 2 2.36 8.80 2.60
N HIS A 3 3.23 8.55 3.59
CA HIS A 3 4.21 7.47 3.50
C HIS A 3 3.54 6.13 3.80
N GLY A 4 3.63 5.21 2.85
CA GLY A 4 2.96 3.92 2.92
C GLY A 4 3.21 3.09 1.67
N VAL A 5 2.66 1.88 1.66
CA VAL A 5 2.70 0.98 0.50
C VAL A 5 1.29 0.83 -0.04
N VAL A 6 1.14 0.86 -1.36
CA VAL A 6 -0.14 0.68 -2.05
C VAL A 6 -0.14 -0.67 -2.75
N LEU A 7 -1.17 -1.45 -2.45
CA LEU A 7 -1.46 -2.74 -3.08
C LEU A 7 -2.82 -2.70 -3.76
N GLU A 8 -3.06 -3.66 -4.64
CA GLU A 8 -4.38 -3.95 -5.18
C GLU A 8 -4.73 -5.43 -5.02
N LEU A 9 -5.98 -5.72 -4.66
CA LEU A 9 -6.56 -7.06 -4.75
C LEU A 9 -7.97 -6.96 -5.31
N GLY A 10 -8.24 -7.66 -6.42
CA GLY A 10 -9.57 -7.77 -7.01
C GLY A 10 -10.22 -6.41 -7.31
N GLY A 11 -9.45 -5.44 -7.82
CA GLY A 11 -9.92 -4.10 -8.13
C GLY A 11 -10.11 -3.17 -6.93
N ARG A 12 -9.68 -3.58 -5.73
CA ARG A 12 -9.67 -2.73 -4.52
C ARG A 12 -8.26 -2.29 -4.17
N GLY A 13 -8.05 -0.97 -4.11
CA GLY A 13 -6.81 -0.38 -3.63
C GLY A 13 -6.69 -0.46 -2.11
N ILE A 14 -5.53 -0.90 -1.62
CA ILE A 14 -5.22 -1.07 -0.20
C ILE A 14 -4.00 -0.21 0.12
N LEU A 15 -4.10 0.61 1.16
CA LEU A 15 -3.00 1.43 1.66
C LEU A 15 -2.53 0.90 3.01
N ILE A 16 -1.26 0.50 3.08
CA ILE A 16 -0.59 0.10 4.32
C ILE A 16 0.21 1.29 4.85
N THR A 17 -0.15 1.78 6.04
CA THR A 17 0.54 2.90 6.72
C THR A 17 1.05 2.48 8.09
N GLY A 18 1.88 3.32 8.71
CA GLY A 18 2.46 3.07 10.02
C GLY A 18 3.85 3.68 10.20
N PRO A 19 4.41 3.64 11.43
CA PRO A 19 5.73 4.18 11.76
C PRO A 19 6.86 3.66 10.85
N SER A 20 7.96 4.42 10.75
CA SER A 20 9.16 3.94 10.07
C SER A 20 9.74 2.70 10.78
N GLY A 21 10.26 1.74 10.04
CA GLY A 21 10.84 0.51 10.59
C GLY A 21 9.84 -0.56 11.08
N ILE A 22 8.51 -0.31 11.05
CA ILE A 22 7.51 -1.29 11.52
C ILE A 22 7.34 -2.51 10.60
N GLY A 23 7.94 -2.50 9.40
CA GLY A 23 7.85 -3.62 8.45
C GLY A 23 6.75 -3.51 7.38
N LYS A 24 6.31 -2.28 7.02
CA LYS A 24 5.30 -2.06 5.95
C LYS A 24 5.67 -2.76 4.64
N THR A 25 6.90 -2.57 4.18
CA THR A 25 7.44 -3.18 2.95
C THR A 25 7.47 -4.69 3.06
N THR A 26 7.88 -5.23 4.22
CA THR A 26 7.92 -6.67 4.47
C THR A 26 6.53 -7.29 4.40
N ALA A 27 5.53 -6.68 5.05
CA ALA A 27 4.15 -7.15 5.00
C ALA A 27 3.57 -7.09 3.57
N ALA A 28 3.86 -6.00 2.84
CA ALA A 28 3.44 -5.86 1.46
C ALA A 28 4.06 -6.93 0.54
N MET A 29 5.32 -7.31 0.76
CA MET A 29 6.00 -8.34 -0.03
C MET A 29 5.38 -9.71 0.21
N GLN A 30 5.00 -10.03 1.45
CA GLN A 30 4.29 -11.27 1.76
C GLN A 30 2.92 -11.30 1.06
N ALA A 31 2.18 -10.20 1.10
CA ALA A 31 0.89 -10.08 0.42
C ALA A 31 1.01 -10.27 -1.11
N VAL A 32 2.09 -9.78 -1.74
CA VAL A 32 2.33 -10.05 -3.18
C VAL A 32 2.46 -11.55 -3.46
N GLY A 33 3.14 -12.29 -2.57
CA GLY A 33 3.22 -13.75 -2.67
C GLY A 33 1.87 -14.46 -2.57
N GLU A 34 0.87 -13.83 -1.97
CA GLU A 34 -0.50 -14.33 -1.83
C GLU A 34 -1.46 -13.85 -2.93
N GLY A 35 -0.93 -13.14 -3.95
CA GLY A 35 -1.70 -12.73 -5.14
C GLY A 35 -2.14 -11.26 -5.15
N TYR A 36 -1.63 -10.42 -4.24
CA TYR A 36 -1.83 -8.97 -4.30
C TYR A 36 -0.90 -8.35 -5.36
N ALA A 37 -1.38 -7.33 -6.07
CA ALA A 37 -0.54 -6.55 -6.98
C ALA A 37 0.14 -5.41 -6.24
N TRP A 38 1.46 -5.28 -6.41
CA TRP A 38 2.22 -4.12 -5.89
C TRP A 38 2.05 -2.93 -6.83
N ILE A 39 1.50 -1.83 -6.31
CA ILE A 39 1.20 -0.64 -7.13
C ILE A 39 2.25 0.46 -6.93
N ALA A 40 2.64 0.72 -5.68
CA ALA A 40 3.64 1.74 -5.36
C ALA A 40 4.20 1.54 -3.94
N ASP A 41 5.47 1.90 -3.74
CA ASP A 41 6.08 2.03 -2.43
C ASP A 41 6.57 3.46 -2.17
N ASP A 42 6.83 3.72 -0.88
CA ASP A 42 7.38 4.96 -0.36
C ASP A 42 6.40 6.15 -0.38
N VAL A 43 6.07 6.74 -1.52
CA VAL A 43 5.24 7.95 -1.60
C VAL A 43 4.02 7.73 -2.48
N ALA A 44 2.84 7.62 -1.86
CA ALA A 44 1.57 7.57 -2.55
C ALA A 44 0.85 8.93 -2.49
N MET A 45 0.44 9.46 -3.64
CA MET A 45 -0.42 10.63 -3.72
C MET A 45 -1.89 10.20 -3.64
N ILE A 46 -2.46 10.27 -2.44
CA ILE A 46 -3.87 9.93 -2.22
C ILE A 46 -4.69 11.20 -2.34
N ARG A 47 -5.63 11.21 -3.30
CA ARG A 47 -6.66 12.24 -3.40
C ARG A 47 -7.96 11.67 -2.87
N LYS A 48 -8.51 12.29 -1.84
CA LYS A 48 -9.85 11.94 -1.36
C LYS A 48 -10.85 12.54 -2.37
N ASN A 49 -11.53 11.70 -3.14
CA ASN A 49 -12.72 12.16 -3.87
C ASN A 49 -13.78 12.47 -2.80
N GLN A 50 -14.05 13.76 -2.61
CA GLN A 50 -15.28 14.18 -1.95
C GLN A 50 -16.39 14.03 -2.99
N GLY A 51 -17.30 13.08 -2.74
CA GLY A 51 -18.63 13.12 -3.35
C GLY A 51 -19.48 14.17 -2.64
#